data_AF-A0AAE0AAE8-F1
#
_entry.id   AF-A0AAE0AAE8-F1
#
_cell.length_a   1.000
_cell.length_b   1.000
_cell.length_c   1.000
_cell.angle_alpha   90.00
_cell.angle_beta   90.00
_cell.angle_gamma   90.00
#
_symmetry.space_group_name_H-M   'P 1'
#
loop_
_entity.id
_entity.type
_entity.pdbx_description
1 polymer ?
#
loop_
_entity_poly.entity_id
_entity_poly.type
_entity_poly.pdbx_seq_one_letter_code
_entity_poly.pdbx_strand_id
1 'polypeptide(L)' 'MYTVLAKILANRLKGIMDSIIGENQMEFVKNCQIMDNFVIAEEIIHTWKLDAEGVLVVKLDFEKAYDTVDH' A
#
# COMPACT_ATOMS: atom_id res chain seq x y z
N MET A 1 9.05 -5.62 -27.68
CA MET A 1 8.47 -6.96 -27.36
C MET A 1 8.36 -7.17 -25.85
N TYR A 2 9.43 -7.01 -25.06
CA TYR A 2 9.42 -7.11 -23.59
C TYR A 2 8.28 -6.33 -22.89
N THR A 3 8.14 -5.03 -23.18
CA THR A 3 7.10 -4.18 -22.56
C THR A 3 5.67 -4.67 -22.83
N VAL A 4 5.45 -5.33 -23.98
CA VAL A 4 4.14 -5.89 -24.33
C VAL A 4 3.87 -7.14 -23.50
N LEU A 5 4.84 -8.04 -23.38
CA LEU A 5 4.73 -9.22 -22.53
C LEU A 5 4.54 -8.85 -21.06
N ALA A 6 5.33 -7.89 -20.56
CA ALA A 6 5.20 -7.37 -19.20
C ALA A 6 3.81 -6.79 -18.93
N LYS A 7 3.23 -6.03 -19.88
CA LYS A 7 1.86 -5.51 -19.76
C LYS A 7 0.81 -6.62 -19.73
N ILE A 8 0.96 -7.68 -20.54
CA ILE A 8 0.05 -8.82 -20.53
C ILE A 8 0.10 -9.55 -19.18
N LEU A 9 1.30 -9.81 -18.67
CA LEU A 9 1.51 -10.42 -17.35
C LEU A 9 0.90 -9.56 -16.24
N ALA A 10 1.17 -8.26 -16.22
CA ALA A 10 0.60 -7.34 -15.24
C ALA A 10 -0.93 -7.33 -15.27
N ASN A 11 -1.55 -7.33 -16.46
CA ASN A 11 -3.01 -7.37 -16.58
C ASN A 11 -3.63 -8.68 -16.07
N ARG A 12 -2.93 -9.83 -16.25
CA ARG A 12 -3.38 -11.12 -15.69
C ARG A 12 -3.26 -11.15 -14.18
N LEU A 13 -2.14 -10.67 -13.63
CA LEU A 13 -1.92 -10.61 -12.18
C LEU A 13 -2.88 -9.65 -11.48
N LYS A 14 -3.28 -8.57 -12.15
CA LYS A 14 -4.27 -7.62 -11.63
C LYS A 14 -5.59 -8.29 -11.24
N GLY A 15 -6.05 -9.29 -11.99
CA GLY A 15 -7.32 -9.98 -11.72
C GLY A 15 -7.32 -10.83 -10.44
N ILE A 16 -6.16 -11.16 -9.88
CA ILE A 16 -6.02 -11.94 -8.65
C ILE A 16 -5.44 -11.12 -7.49
N MET A 17 -4.92 -9.93 -7.78
CA MET A 17 -4.24 -9.08 -6.81
C MET A 17 -5.14 -8.76 -5.61
N ASP A 18 -6.42 -8.49 -5.85
CA ASP A 18 -7.43 -8.17 -4.84
C ASP A 18 -7.64 -9.30 -3.81
N SER A 19 -7.26 -10.55 -4.13
CA SER A 19 -7.32 -11.69 -3.21
C SER A 19 -6.03 -11.92 -2.41
N ILE A 20 -4.93 -11.27 -2.83
CA ILE A 20 -3.59 -11.42 -2.24
C ILE A 20 -3.26 -10.24 -1.32
N ILE A 21 -3.71 -9.04 -1.70
CA ILE A 21 -3.46 -7.82 -0.94
C ILE A 21 -4.43 -7.69 0.24
N GLY A 22 -3.95 -7.14 1.34
CA GLY A 22 -4.80 -6.81 2.50
C GLY A 22 -5.65 -5.56 2.22
N GLU A 23 -6.80 -5.44 2.89
CA GLU A 23 -7.75 -4.32 2.73
C GLU A 23 -7.12 -2.93 2.96
N ASN A 24 -6.03 -2.87 3.73
CA ASN A 24 -5.30 -1.63 4.06
C ASN A 24 -4.06 -1.37 3.18
N GLN A 25 -3.78 -2.23 2.18
CA GLN A 25 -2.67 -1.99 1.23
C GLN A 25 -3.13 -1.05 0.12
N MET A 26 -2.93 0.26 0.35
CA MET A 26 -3.38 1.33 -0.54
C MET A 26 -2.37 1.72 -1.62
N GLU A 27 -1.23 1.04 -1.70
CA GLU A 27 -0.19 1.30 -2.70
C GLU A 27 -0.46 0.47 -3.97
N PHE A 28 -0.58 1.14 -5.12
CA PHE A 28 -0.76 0.54 -6.46
C PHE A 28 -2.14 -0.10 -6.76
N VAL A 29 -3.14 0.05 -5.89
CA VAL A 29 -4.53 -0.37 -6.17
C VAL A 29 -5.28 0.69 -6.97
N LYS A 30 -6.07 0.27 -7.96
CA LYS A 30 -6.89 1.17 -8.78
C LYS A 30 -7.96 1.81 -7.87
N ASN A 31 -7.96 3.15 -7.78
CA ASN A 31 -8.87 4.00 -6.98
C ASN A 31 -8.40 4.38 -5.56
N CYS A 32 -7.18 4.03 -5.12
CA CYS A 32 -6.58 4.70 -3.95
C CYS A 32 -5.94 6.02 -4.41
N GLN A 33 -6.56 7.14 -4.06
CA GLN A 33 -5.96 8.45 -4.23
C GLN A 33 -5.10 8.76 -3.00
N ILE A 34 -4.03 9.55 -3.16
CA ILE A 34 -3.17 9.98 -2.05
C ILE A 34 -3.95 10.65 -0.90
N MET A 35 -5.13 11.21 -1.22
CA MET A 35 -6.05 11.82 -0.26
C MET A 35 -6.68 10.79 0.68
N ASP A 36 -6.94 9.56 0.23
CA ASP A 36 -7.52 8.51 1.08
C ASP A 36 -6.57 8.15 2.22
N ASN A 37 -5.26 8.07 1.92
CA ASN A 37 -4.21 7.88 2.91
C ASN A 37 -4.15 9.04 3.92
N PHE A 38 -4.40 10.27 3.46
CA PHE A 38 -4.40 11.45 4.34
C PHE A 38 -5.59 11.43 5.29
N VAL A 39 -6.79 11.09 4.82
CA VAL A 39 -8.00 10.97 5.65
C VAL A 39 -7.81 9.92 6.74
N ILE A 40 -7.26 8.75 6.39
CA ILE A 40 -6.99 7.68 7.36
C ILE A 40 -5.96 8.14 8.40
N ALA A 41 -4.89 8.81 7.97
CA ALA A 41 -3.89 9.35 8.90
C ALA A 41 -4.51 10.40 9.84
N GLU A 42 -5.39 11.26 9.33
CA GLU A 42 -6.10 12.25 10.14
C GLU A 42 -7.04 11.59 11.15
N GLU A 43 -7.82 10.58 10.75
CA GLU A 43 -8.72 9.85 11.64
C GLU A 43 -7.97 9.13 12.77
N ILE A 44 -6.84 8.54 12.42
CA ILE A 44 -5.92 7.91 13.37
C ILE A 44 -5.41 8.96 14.38
N ILE A 45 -4.92 10.11 13.92
CA ILE A 45 -4.44 11.20 14.79
C ILE A 45 -5.58 11.78 15.65
N HIS A 46 -6.77 11.93 15.09
CA HIS A 46 -7.94 12.45 15.79
C HIS A 46 -8.36 11.51 16.92
N THR A 47 -8.44 10.21 16.63
CA THR A 47 -8.74 9.17 17.62
C THR A 47 -7.70 9.17 18.74
N TRP A 48 -6.41 9.32 18.41
CA TRP A 48 -5.34 9.40 19.41
C TRP A 48 -5.44 10.61 20.32
N LYS A 49 -5.84 11.78 19.79
CA LYS A 49 -6.03 12.98 20.61
C LYS A 49 -7.16 12.84 21.62
N LEU A 50 -8.12 11.95 21.36
CA LEU A 50 -9.26 11.68 22.24
C LEU A 50 -8.93 10.64 23.32
N ASP A 51 -8.11 9.63 23.02
CA ASP A 51 -7.89 8.48 23.92
C ASP A 51 -6.71 8.61 24.90
N ALA A 52 -5.89 9.67 24.83
CA ALA A 52 -4.87 10.07 25.82
C ALA A 52 -3.85 8.99 26.31
N GLU A 53 -3.86 7.78 25.76
CA GLU A 53 -2.87 6.74 26.03
C GLU A 53 -1.69 6.84 25.04
N GLY A 54 -0.50 6.47 25.50
CA GLY A 54 0.75 6.59 24.75
C GLY A 54 0.73 5.76 23.45
N VAL A 55 0.87 6.43 22.32
CA VAL A 55 0.88 5.79 20.99
C VAL A 55 2.31 5.60 20.49
N LEU A 56 2.59 4.42 19.92
CA LEU A 56 3.80 4.14 19.16
C LEU A 56 3.46 4.05 17.66
N VAL A 57 4.04 4.94 16.87
CA VAL A 57 3.95 4.88 15.40
C VAL A 57 5.22 4.24 14.87
N VAL A 58 5.08 3.11 14.18
CA VAL A 58 6.19 2.43 13.51
C VAL A 58 6.11 2.73 12.02
N LYS A 59 7.01 3.58 11.54
CA LYS A 59 7.21 3.80 10.10
C LYS A 59 8.23 2.79 9.59
N LEU A 60 7.79 1.90 8.71
CA LEU A 60 8.65 0.95 8.00
C LEU A 60 8.85 1.45 6.57
N ASP A 61 10.08 1.40 6.08
CA ASP A 61 10.47 1.77 4.72
C ASP A 61 11.49 0.75 4.21
N PHE A 62 11.45 0.42 2.92
CA PHE A 62 12.32 -0.57 2.30
C PHE A 62 13.37 0.13 1.43
N GLU A 63 14.65 -0.04 1.76
CA GLU A 63 15.73 0.41 0.89
C GLU A 63 15.77 -0.47 -0.38
N LYS A 64 15.58 0.15 -1.55
CA LYS A 64 15.62 -0.51 -2.87
C LYS A 64 14.76 -1.78 -2.91
N ALA A 65 13.47 -1.64 -2.61
CA ALA A 65 12.51 -2.75 -2.50
C ALA A 65 12.52 -3.74 -3.69
N TYR A 66 12.87 -3.31 -4.89
CA TYR A 66 12.94 -4.17 -6.07
C TYR A 66 14.30 -4.87 -6.26
N ASP A 67 15.38 -4.34 -5.68
CA ASP A 67 16.74 -4.89 -5.80
C ASP A 67 17.03 -5.92 -4.70
N THR A 68 16.25 -5.91 -3.61
CA THR A 68 16.42 -6.75 -2.42
C THR A 68 15.53 -7.99 -2.40
N VAL A 69 14.76 -8.23 -3.48
CA VAL A 69 13.93 -9.43 -3.62
C VAL A 69 14.84 -10.63 -3.94
N ASP A 70 14.77 -11.66 -3.10
CA ASP A 70 15.53 -12.90 -3.31
C ASP A 70 14.87 -13.78 -4.39
N HIS A 71 15.68 -14.55 -5.12
CA HIS A 71 15.27 -15.35 -6.29
C HIS A 71 14.98 -16.81 -5.99
#